data_AF-A0AAN6N2L3-F1
#
_entry.id   AF-A0AAN6N2L3-F1
#
_cell.length_a   1.000
_cell.length_b   1.000
_cell.length_c   1.000
_cell.angle_alpha   90.00
_cell.angle_beta   90.00
_cell.angle_gamma   90.00
#
_symmetry.space_group_name_H-M   'P 1'
#
loop_
_entity.id
_entity.type
_entity.pdbx_description
1 polymer ?
#
loop_
_entity_poly.entity_id
_entity_poly.type
_entity_poly.pdbx_seq_one_letter_code
_entity_poly.pdbx_strand_id
1 'polypeptide(L)'
;MHFLWPLLLWNSLKPQPPGGLASHGDTNNNTYLTAPSNDSWYSPPSGWESKTPGTVLRLRPHAYTLSPFPIKNVNDTFQALFRTTDSHGNASWAVTTVFTPTTIQCNSTSAAGRTKNCNQTHGILSYHPPYDTSCVDASPGYGLQWGEPYGEMAEALARGWWVSVPDYEGPLAAYGAGLLAGRAILDSVRAVLKSVGDFGFPSPDLAKVAMWGYSNGATATQFAAEVAGTYAPDLDPYLVGAAVGGQIVNVSVSGPLLNGKDVAGLLIQGLIGITAIYPDQRQYLLSRLKPSGPYNSSEFLSARSMSGLESLLHFKYQDVWEYFIGGRPDAEVPLMTDLFNHEGATGNHGTPSMPVFIYTVVDDAMSPIDESDKLVTKLCAQGANILYHRNSRGGHNGELTNGRQRALDFLGTVLDGKKVPTVNLPATGCRWENLTYEQNPNTPFV
;
A
#
# COMPACT_ATOMS: atom_id res chain seq x y z
N MET A 1 6.90 -21.09 14.67
CA MET A 1 5.74 -20.17 14.62
C MET A 1 5.21 -20.19 13.19
N HIS A 2 3.98 -20.63 12.98
CA HIS A 2 3.32 -20.55 11.68
C HIS A 2 2.79 -19.12 11.51
N PHE A 3 3.20 -18.43 10.46
CA PHE A 3 2.75 -17.08 10.12
C PHE A 3 1.39 -17.09 9.40
N LEU A 4 0.85 -18.28 9.09
CA LEU A 4 -0.27 -18.46 8.17
C LEU A 4 -1.69 -18.33 8.77
N TRP A 5 -1.85 -17.91 10.03
CA TRP A 5 -3.19 -17.66 10.60
C TRP A 5 -3.36 -16.17 10.91
N PRO A 6 -4.33 -15.44 10.28
CA PRO A 6 -5.50 -15.90 9.54
C PRO A 6 -5.41 -15.65 8.02
N LEU A 7 -4.80 -16.56 7.25
CA LEU A 7 -5.07 -16.64 5.80
C LEU A 7 -6.36 -17.39 5.46
N LEU A 8 -7.13 -17.83 6.45
CA LEU A 8 -8.38 -18.57 6.21
C LEU A 8 -9.57 -17.69 5.76
N LEU A 9 -9.36 -16.39 5.53
CA LEU A 9 -10.27 -15.51 4.78
C LEU A 9 -9.85 -15.32 3.31
N TRP A 10 -8.78 -15.99 2.87
CA TRP A 10 -8.11 -15.79 1.59
C TRP A 10 -8.62 -16.72 0.48
N ASN A 11 -9.92 -16.68 0.18
CA ASN A 11 -10.47 -17.39 -0.98
C ASN A 11 -10.73 -16.48 -2.20
N SER A 12 -10.37 -15.20 -2.15
CA SER A 12 -10.89 -14.19 -3.09
C SER A 12 -9.88 -13.50 -4.01
N LEU A 13 -8.57 -13.73 -3.87
CA LEU A 13 -7.58 -13.07 -4.76
C LEU A 13 -7.15 -13.93 -5.97
N LYS A 14 -7.81 -15.09 -6.15
CA LYS A 14 -8.19 -15.66 -7.46
C LYS A 14 -9.49 -16.47 -7.30
N PRO A 15 -10.66 -16.01 -7.77
CA PRO A 15 -11.53 -16.93 -8.46
C PRO A 15 -10.87 -17.18 -9.82
N GLN A 16 -10.23 -18.34 -9.97
CA GLN A 16 -10.20 -18.93 -11.31
C GLN A 16 -11.66 -18.98 -11.79
N PRO A 17 -11.98 -18.62 -13.04
CA PRO A 17 -13.24 -19.09 -13.62
C PRO A 17 -13.31 -20.60 -13.36
N PRO A 18 -14.48 -21.17 -13.03
CA PRO A 18 -14.58 -22.60 -12.75
C PRO A 18 -14.11 -23.39 -13.99
N GLY A 19 -12.85 -23.85 -13.96
CA GLY A 19 -12.21 -24.57 -15.07
C GLY A 19 -10.73 -24.20 -15.22
N GLY A 20 -9.84 -25.14 -14.89
CA GLY A 20 -8.40 -25.01 -15.11
C GLY A 20 -8.04 -24.94 -16.60
N LEU A 21 -6.89 -24.32 -16.89
CA LEU A 21 -6.11 -24.39 -18.14
C LEU A 21 -6.94 -24.44 -19.44
N ALA A 22 -7.23 -23.28 -20.02
CA ALA A 22 -7.34 -23.16 -21.47
C ALA A 22 -7.03 -21.74 -21.94
N SER A 23 -6.03 -21.63 -22.81
CA SER A 23 -6.02 -20.62 -23.88
C SER A 23 -7.33 -20.72 -24.66
N HIS A 24 -8.08 -19.62 -24.80
CA HIS A 24 -8.83 -19.19 -25.98
C HIS A 24 -9.96 -18.22 -25.60
N GLY A 25 -9.90 -17.02 -26.19
CA GLY A 25 -11.06 -16.17 -26.54
C GLY A 25 -12.07 -15.91 -25.43
N ASP A 26 -11.85 -14.86 -24.65
CA ASP A 26 -12.83 -14.39 -23.67
C ASP A 26 -14.03 -13.76 -24.40
N THR A 27 -15.10 -14.53 -24.51
CA THR A 27 -16.39 -14.08 -25.04
C THR A 27 -17.18 -13.37 -23.94
N ASN A 28 -17.28 -12.05 -24.04
CA ASN A 28 -18.36 -11.19 -23.54
C ASN A 28 -19.00 -11.59 -22.20
N ASN A 29 -18.38 -11.20 -21.08
CA ASN A 29 -19.12 -10.88 -19.86
C ASN A 29 -18.57 -9.57 -19.27
N ASN A 30 -19.28 -8.47 -19.51
CA ASN A 30 -18.93 -7.08 -19.13
C ASN A 30 -18.96 -6.82 -17.60
N THR A 31 -18.84 -7.87 -16.80
CA THR A 31 -19.09 -7.88 -15.34
C THR A 31 -17.82 -7.63 -14.53
N TYR A 32 -16.66 -8.01 -15.07
CA TYR A 32 -15.36 -7.83 -14.43
C TYR A 32 -14.46 -7.02 -15.36
N LEU A 33 -13.50 -6.31 -14.77
CA LEU A 33 -12.46 -5.66 -15.53
C LEU A 33 -11.59 -6.71 -16.24
N THR A 34 -10.99 -6.30 -17.35
CA THR A 34 -9.90 -7.04 -17.99
C THR A 34 -8.62 -6.89 -17.14
N ALA A 35 -7.80 -7.94 -17.08
CA ALA A 35 -6.52 -7.90 -16.37
C ALA A 35 -5.63 -6.77 -16.90
N PRO A 36 -4.91 -6.02 -16.03
CA PRO A 36 -4.05 -4.90 -16.41
C PRO A 36 -3.13 -5.16 -17.61
N SER A 37 -2.52 -6.35 -17.68
CA SER A 37 -1.62 -6.75 -18.79
C SER A 37 -2.33 -6.85 -20.15
N ASN A 38 -3.65 -7.05 -20.15
CA ASN A 38 -4.49 -7.23 -21.34
C ASN A 38 -5.48 -6.07 -21.55
N ASP A 39 -5.50 -5.07 -20.67
CA ASP A 39 -6.43 -3.95 -20.71
C ASP A 39 -5.76 -2.69 -21.26
N SER A 40 -6.10 -2.35 -22.50
CA SER A 40 -5.57 -1.15 -23.17
C SER A 40 -5.86 0.17 -22.42
N TRP A 41 -6.82 0.18 -21.49
CA TRP A 41 -7.09 1.36 -20.65
C TRP A 41 -5.92 1.70 -19.71
N TYR A 42 -5.12 0.72 -19.28
CA TYR A 42 -3.90 0.96 -18.50
C TYR A 42 -2.78 1.60 -19.33
N SER A 43 -2.91 1.64 -20.66
CA SER A 43 -1.95 2.35 -21.52
C SER A 43 -2.22 3.86 -21.56
N PRO A 44 -1.24 4.70 -21.20
CA PRO A 44 -1.41 6.15 -21.26
C PRO A 44 -1.53 6.65 -22.72
N PRO A 45 -2.28 7.75 -22.95
CA PRO A 45 -2.42 8.36 -24.27
C PRO A 45 -1.10 9.03 -24.72
N SER A 46 -0.94 9.32 -26.01
CA SER A 46 0.27 9.99 -26.52
C SER A 46 0.54 11.35 -25.84
N GLY A 47 1.82 11.63 -25.57
CA GLY A 47 2.28 12.89 -24.97
C GLY A 47 2.03 12.99 -23.45
N TRP A 48 1.62 11.90 -22.81
CA TRP A 48 1.41 11.84 -21.36
C TRP A 48 2.69 12.16 -20.57
N GLU A 49 3.86 11.84 -21.12
CA GLU A 49 5.18 12.03 -20.48
C GLU A 49 5.43 13.49 -20.13
N SER A 50 4.91 14.40 -20.96
CA SER A 50 5.04 15.86 -20.81
C SER A 50 4.06 16.47 -19.80
N LYS A 51 3.08 15.69 -19.31
CA LYS A 51 2.12 16.17 -18.30
C LYS A 51 2.80 16.30 -16.95
N THR A 52 2.21 17.08 -16.06
CA THR A 52 2.72 17.24 -14.69
C THR A 52 2.29 16.06 -13.80
N PRO A 53 3.09 15.71 -12.77
CA PRO A 53 2.73 14.68 -11.81
C PRO A 53 1.31 14.89 -11.22
N GLY A 54 0.56 13.80 -11.09
CA GLY A 54 -0.84 13.79 -10.66
C GLY A 54 -1.83 14.34 -11.68
N THR A 55 -1.47 14.45 -12.97
CA THR A 55 -2.45 14.73 -14.03
C THR A 55 -3.22 13.46 -14.35
N VAL A 56 -4.55 13.51 -14.28
CA VAL A 56 -5.43 12.42 -14.73
C VAL A 56 -5.37 12.32 -16.25
N LEU A 57 -4.98 11.15 -16.73
CA LEU A 57 -4.81 10.81 -18.15
C LEU A 57 -6.04 10.11 -18.72
N ARG A 58 -6.69 9.27 -17.91
CA ARG A 58 -7.96 8.60 -18.21
C ARG A 58 -8.77 8.44 -16.94
N LEU A 59 -10.09 8.47 -17.08
CA LEU A 59 -11.03 8.17 -16.03
C LEU A 59 -11.97 7.05 -16.49
N ARG A 60 -12.21 6.08 -15.60
CA ARG A 60 -13.19 5.00 -15.77
C ARG A 60 -14.19 5.10 -14.62
N PRO A 61 -15.34 5.75 -14.83
CA PRO A 61 -16.43 5.74 -13.84
C PRO A 61 -17.08 4.36 -13.77
N HIS A 62 -17.71 4.05 -12.64
CA HIS A 62 -18.36 2.76 -12.38
C HIS A 62 -17.44 1.57 -12.68
N ALA A 63 -16.19 1.67 -12.24
CA ALA A 63 -15.13 0.73 -12.63
C ALA A 63 -15.49 -0.72 -12.30
N TYR A 64 -16.11 -0.96 -11.15
CA TYR A 64 -16.67 -2.25 -10.78
C TYR A 64 -18.19 -2.22 -10.94
N THR A 65 -18.73 -3.19 -11.68
CA THR A 65 -20.16 -3.23 -12.05
C THR A 65 -20.96 -4.24 -11.24
N LEU A 66 -20.33 -4.94 -10.29
CA LEU A 66 -20.99 -5.92 -9.42
C LEU A 66 -22.00 -5.27 -8.48
N SER A 67 -23.14 -5.92 -8.32
CA SER A 67 -24.17 -5.55 -7.35
C SER A 67 -24.71 -6.81 -6.63
N PRO A 68 -24.65 -6.87 -5.29
CA PRO A 68 -23.98 -5.91 -4.39
C PRO A 68 -22.44 -5.92 -4.59
N PHE A 69 -21.78 -4.82 -4.21
CA PHE A 69 -20.32 -4.76 -4.19
C PHE A 69 -19.74 -5.82 -3.21
N PRO A 70 -18.63 -6.47 -3.56
CA PRO A 70 -17.93 -7.39 -2.63
C PRO A 70 -17.35 -6.68 -1.40
N ILE A 71 -17.07 -5.37 -1.51
CA ILE A 71 -16.60 -4.52 -0.42
C ILE A 71 -17.82 -3.80 0.18
N LYS A 72 -17.95 -3.88 1.51
CA LYS A 72 -19.09 -3.26 2.23
C LYS A 72 -18.99 -1.73 2.19
N ASN A 73 -20.14 -1.07 2.32
CA ASN A 73 -20.26 0.39 2.40
C ASN A 73 -19.78 1.15 1.15
N VAL A 74 -19.62 0.47 0.01
CA VAL A 74 -19.33 1.09 -1.29
C VAL A 74 -20.63 1.46 -2.01
N ASN A 75 -20.72 2.70 -2.47
CA ASN A 75 -21.79 3.18 -3.34
C ASN A 75 -21.41 3.09 -4.81
N ASP A 76 -20.17 3.44 -5.14
CA ASP A 76 -19.65 3.50 -6.50
C ASP A 76 -18.12 3.45 -6.51
N THR A 77 -17.53 3.11 -7.66
CA THR A 77 -16.08 2.99 -7.85
C THR A 77 -15.61 3.67 -9.11
N PHE A 78 -14.40 4.23 -9.07
CA PHE A 78 -13.78 4.92 -10.20
C PHE A 78 -12.33 4.50 -10.31
N GLN A 79 -11.80 4.33 -11.53
CA GLN A 79 -10.35 4.26 -11.74
C GLN A 79 -9.86 5.53 -12.43
N ALA A 80 -8.75 6.07 -11.95
CA ALA A 80 -8.01 7.15 -12.60
C ALA A 80 -6.61 6.66 -12.96
N LEU A 81 -6.29 6.67 -14.26
CA LEU A 81 -4.92 6.54 -14.75
C LEU A 81 -4.27 7.92 -14.65
N PHE A 82 -3.13 8.04 -13.99
CA PHE A 82 -2.48 9.33 -13.77
C PHE A 82 -0.98 9.28 -14.06
N ARG A 83 -0.44 10.43 -14.45
CA ARG A 83 1.01 10.61 -14.64
C ARG A 83 1.69 10.71 -13.27
N THR A 84 2.76 9.94 -13.05
CA THR A 84 3.64 10.01 -11.89
C THR A 84 5.12 10.09 -12.29
N THR A 85 6.04 9.84 -11.36
CA THR A 85 7.49 9.92 -11.54
C THR A 85 8.13 8.68 -10.95
N ASP A 86 8.98 7.98 -11.70
CA ASP A 86 9.73 6.82 -11.18
C ASP A 86 10.85 7.25 -10.19
N SER A 87 11.58 6.30 -9.62
CA SER A 87 12.69 6.59 -8.69
C SER A 87 13.81 7.44 -9.31
N HIS A 88 14.04 7.31 -10.63
CA HIS A 88 15.06 8.05 -11.37
C HIS A 88 14.65 9.48 -11.75
N GLY A 89 13.39 9.86 -11.51
CA GLY A 89 12.87 11.17 -11.90
C GLY A 89 12.26 11.20 -13.30
N ASN A 90 12.18 10.07 -13.99
CA ASN A 90 11.55 9.98 -15.31
C ASN A 90 10.03 9.94 -15.18
N ALA A 91 9.34 10.36 -16.24
CA ALA A 91 7.88 10.22 -16.31
C ALA A 91 7.49 8.73 -16.23
N SER A 92 6.53 8.44 -15.37
CA SER A 92 5.88 7.13 -15.23
C SER A 92 4.37 7.33 -15.10
N TRP A 93 3.58 6.25 -15.03
CA TRP A 93 2.16 6.33 -14.78
C TRP A 93 1.73 5.30 -13.74
N ALA A 94 0.63 5.54 -13.06
CA ALA A 94 0.01 4.59 -12.16
C ALA A 94 -1.52 4.72 -12.23
N VAL A 95 -2.21 3.79 -11.57
CA VAL A 95 -3.67 3.80 -11.45
C VAL A 95 -4.04 3.97 -9.99
N THR A 96 -5.15 4.67 -9.73
CA THR A 96 -5.81 4.62 -8.42
C THR A 96 -7.28 4.27 -8.59
N THR A 97 -7.77 3.40 -7.72
CA THR A 97 -9.20 3.10 -7.60
C THR A 97 -9.78 3.89 -6.43
N VAL A 98 -10.81 4.68 -6.68
CA VAL A 98 -11.54 5.46 -5.67
C VAL A 98 -12.87 4.78 -5.38
N PHE A 99 -13.15 4.57 -4.10
CA PHE A 99 -14.39 3.99 -3.57
C PHE A 99 -15.16 5.08 -2.84
N THR A 100 -16.42 5.27 -3.26
CA THR A 100 -17.32 6.24 -2.64
C THR A 100 -18.14 5.56 -1.55
N PRO A 101 -18.32 6.21 -0.38
CA PRO A 101 -19.07 5.61 0.72
C PRO A 101 -20.59 5.66 0.48
N THR A 102 -21.33 4.66 0.94
CA THR A 102 -22.82 4.67 0.95
C THR A 102 -23.42 5.70 1.91
N THR A 103 -22.66 6.07 2.93
CA THR A 103 -23.10 7.02 3.95
C THR A 103 -22.19 8.24 3.97
N ILE A 104 -22.79 9.41 3.80
CA ILE A 104 -22.13 10.71 3.98
C ILE A 104 -22.66 11.30 5.29
N GLN A 105 -21.84 11.35 6.34
CA GLN A 105 -22.24 11.87 7.65
C GLN A 105 -22.21 13.40 7.74
N CYS A 106 -23.25 14.07 7.24
CA CYS A 106 -23.29 15.54 7.33
C CYS A 106 -23.51 16.02 8.77
N ASN A 107 -22.45 16.44 9.46
CA ASN A 107 -22.54 17.12 10.76
C ASN A 107 -22.93 18.60 10.55
N SER A 108 -24.19 18.86 10.20
CA SER A 108 -24.80 20.16 10.46
C SER A 108 -26.31 20.11 10.21
N THR A 109 -27.08 20.22 11.28
CA THR A 109 -28.35 20.93 11.25
C THR A 109 -28.05 22.42 11.07
N SER A 110 -28.31 22.97 9.88
CA SER A 110 -28.43 24.42 9.77
C SER A 110 -29.61 24.85 10.67
N ALA A 111 -29.44 25.93 11.44
CA ALA A 111 -30.47 26.47 12.34
C ALA A 111 -31.79 26.87 11.64
N ALA A 112 -31.88 26.70 10.31
CA ALA A 112 -33.05 27.00 9.48
C ALA A 112 -33.70 25.76 8.82
N GLY A 113 -33.38 24.54 9.27
CA GLY A 113 -34.20 23.33 9.03
C GLY A 113 -34.42 22.90 7.58
N ARG A 114 -33.67 23.42 6.59
CA ARG A 114 -33.91 23.10 5.16
C ARG A 114 -32.68 22.83 4.29
N THR A 115 -31.47 22.80 4.84
CA THR A 115 -30.28 22.33 4.10
C THR A 115 -29.38 21.50 5.01
N LYS A 116 -29.11 20.23 4.63
CA LYS A 116 -27.99 19.46 5.17
C LYS A 116 -26.72 20.17 4.72
N ASN A 117 -26.08 20.92 5.61
CA ASN A 117 -24.80 21.54 5.29
C ASN A 117 -23.73 20.47 5.48
N CYS A 118 -23.34 19.78 4.40
CA CYS A 118 -22.26 18.78 4.45
C CYS A 118 -20.86 19.44 4.49
N ASN A 119 -20.79 20.74 4.83
CA ASN A 119 -19.60 21.58 4.90
C ASN A 119 -18.70 21.28 6.12
N GLN A 120 -18.98 20.22 6.89
CA GLN A 120 -18.15 19.80 8.03
C GLN A 120 -17.60 18.39 7.76
N THR A 121 -16.74 18.34 6.74
CA THR A 121 -15.77 17.32 6.30
C THR A 121 -16.14 15.82 6.34
N HIS A 122 -15.98 15.15 5.20
CA HIS A 122 -15.58 13.75 5.13
C HIS A 122 -14.19 13.65 4.53
N GLY A 123 -13.30 12.92 5.19
CA GLY A 123 -11.93 12.72 4.72
C GLY A 123 -11.85 11.84 3.47
N ILE A 124 -10.72 11.98 2.78
CA ILE A 124 -10.24 11.00 1.82
C ILE A 124 -9.12 10.22 2.51
N LEU A 125 -9.26 8.91 2.56
CA LEU A 125 -8.22 8.00 2.99
C LEU A 125 -7.49 7.48 1.74
N SER A 126 -6.20 7.81 1.60
CA SER A 126 -5.31 7.08 0.69
C SER A 126 -4.84 5.81 1.39
N TYR A 127 -5.44 4.68 1.03
CA TYR A 127 -5.19 3.38 1.65
C TYR A 127 -4.24 2.55 0.80
N HIS A 128 -3.20 1.98 1.43
CA HIS A 128 -2.09 1.30 0.78
C HIS A 128 -2.05 -0.15 1.25
N PRO A 129 -2.77 -1.09 0.61
CA PRO A 129 -2.73 -2.49 0.98
C PRO A 129 -1.36 -3.10 0.65
N PRO A 130 -0.85 -4.04 1.47
CA PRO A 130 0.29 -4.86 1.08
C PRO A 130 -0.17 -5.93 0.06
N TYR A 131 0.11 -5.71 -1.23
CA TYR A 131 -0.23 -6.69 -2.27
C TYR A 131 0.96 -7.59 -2.67
N ASP A 132 2.18 -7.20 -2.26
CA ASP A 132 3.36 -8.05 -2.11
C ASP A 132 3.70 -8.92 -3.33
N THR A 133 3.66 -8.33 -4.53
CA THR A 133 3.86 -9.08 -5.77
C THR A 133 4.45 -8.25 -6.90
N SER A 134 5.31 -8.89 -7.69
CA SER A 134 5.82 -8.35 -8.96
C SER A 134 4.93 -8.68 -10.17
N CYS A 135 3.67 -9.07 -9.93
CA CYS A 135 2.68 -9.37 -10.96
C CYS A 135 1.73 -8.18 -11.16
N VAL A 136 1.79 -7.54 -12.32
CA VAL A 136 0.91 -6.40 -12.67
C VAL A 136 -0.57 -6.78 -12.63
N ASP A 137 -0.91 -8.03 -12.92
CA ASP A 137 -2.30 -8.53 -12.88
C ASP A 137 -2.80 -8.82 -11.46
N ALA A 138 -1.96 -8.65 -10.45
CA ALA A 138 -2.33 -8.71 -9.05
C ALA A 138 -2.33 -7.33 -8.37
N SER A 139 -2.28 -6.24 -9.16
CA SER A 139 -2.39 -4.87 -8.66
C SER A 139 -3.75 -4.64 -7.97
N PRO A 140 -3.80 -3.83 -6.89
CA PRO A 140 -5.03 -3.58 -6.13
C PRO A 140 -6.22 -3.15 -6.97
N GLY A 141 -6.01 -2.27 -7.95
CA GLY A 141 -7.06 -1.73 -8.81
C GLY A 141 -7.79 -2.80 -9.63
N TYR A 142 -7.16 -3.94 -9.87
CA TYR A 142 -7.80 -5.11 -10.46
C TYR A 142 -8.32 -6.07 -9.39
N GLY A 143 -7.51 -6.42 -8.39
CA GLY A 143 -7.85 -7.43 -7.39
C GLY A 143 -9.06 -7.09 -6.51
N LEU A 144 -9.26 -5.80 -6.18
CA LEU A 144 -10.33 -5.36 -5.29
C LEU A 144 -11.75 -5.55 -5.85
N GLN A 145 -11.89 -5.85 -7.14
CA GLN A 145 -13.18 -6.22 -7.73
C GLN A 145 -13.75 -7.53 -7.16
N TRP A 146 -12.94 -8.34 -6.46
CA TRP A 146 -13.37 -9.55 -5.76
C TRP A 146 -13.46 -9.39 -4.24
N GLY A 147 -13.26 -8.18 -3.73
CA GLY A 147 -13.32 -7.86 -2.31
C GLY A 147 -11.97 -7.42 -1.74
N GLU A 148 -12.02 -6.89 -0.53
CA GLU A 148 -10.82 -6.51 0.22
C GLU A 148 -10.36 -7.65 1.14
N PRO A 149 -9.04 -7.81 1.36
CA PRO A 149 -8.52 -8.90 2.18
C PRO A 149 -8.60 -8.65 3.69
N TYR A 150 -8.61 -7.38 4.14
CA TYR A 150 -8.40 -7.05 5.56
C TYR A 150 -9.60 -6.43 6.27
N GLY A 151 -10.54 -5.80 5.56
CA GLY A 151 -11.72 -5.14 6.14
C GLY A 151 -11.51 -3.66 6.52
N GLU A 152 -10.28 -3.17 6.40
CA GLU A 152 -9.89 -1.79 6.73
C GLU A 152 -10.58 -0.76 5.82
N MET A 153 -10.82 -1.11 4.54
CA MET A 153 -11.54 -0.24 3.62
C MET A 153 -13.02 -0.15 3.99
N ALA A 154 -13.68 -1.27 4.30
CA ALA A 154 -15.06 -1.29 4.73
C ALA A 154 -15.28 -0.48 6.01
N GLU A 155 -14.33 -0.53 6.94
CA GLU A 155 -14.33 0.25 8.18
C GLU A 155 -14.13 1.76 7.90
N ALA A 156 -13.22 2.12 6.98
CA ALA A 156 -13.04 3.50 6.54
C ALA A 156 -14.29 4.05 5.81
N LEU A 157 -14.87 3.27 4.90
CA LEU A 157 -16.09 3.61 4.17
C LEU A 157 -17.31 3.72 5.10
N ALA A 158 -17.38 2.89 6.15
CA ALA A 158 -18.43 2.99 7.18
C ALA A 158 -18.40 4.33 7.93
N ARG A 159 -17.21 4.94 8.07
CA ARG A 159 -17.03 6.27 8.66
C ARG A 159 -17.41 7.40 7.70
N GLY A 160 -17.78 7.06 6.47
CA GLY A 160 -18.12 8.00 5.41
C GLY A 160 -16.91 8.63 4.75
N TRP A 161 -15.72 8.03 4.88
CA TRP A 161 -14.53 8.47 4.15
C TRP A 161 -14.54 7.92 2.73
N TRP A 162 -14.08 8.74 1.79
CA TRP A 162 -13.70 8.23 0.48
C TRP A 162 -12.41 7.44 0.65
N VAL A 163 -12.30 6.32 -0.04
CA VAL A 163 -11.07 5.52 0.00
C VAL A 163 -10.45 5.51 -1.39
N SER A 164 -9.23 6.00 -1.52
CA SER A 164 -8.41 5.90 -2.72
C SER A 164 -7.35 4.83 -2.49
N VAL A 165 -7.22 3.90 -3.44
CA VAL A 165 -6.24 2.82 -3.40
C VAL A 165 -5.36 2.91 -4.66
N PRO A 166 -4.14 3.45 -4.57
CA PRO A 166 -3.20 3.47 -5.69
C PRO A 166 -2.52 2.12 -5.90
N ASP A 167 -2.33 1.77 -7.17
CA ASP A 167 -1.39 0.74 -7.63
C ASP A 167 0.03 1.31 -7.55
N TYR A 168 0.51 1.49 -6.31
CA TYR A 168 1.64 2.36 -6.02
C TYR A 168 2.98 1.85 -6.58
N GLU A 169 3.12 0.58 -6.91
CA GLU A 169 4.32 0.04 -7.57
C GLU A 169 4.36 0.26 -9.09
N GLY A 170 3.35 0.98 -9.62
CA GLY A 170 3.34 1.46 -10.99
C GLY A 170 3.21 0.35 -12.04
N PRO A 171 3.62 0.62 -13.28
CA PRO A 171 3.23 -0.19 -14.44
C PRO A 171 4.01 -1.51 -14.56
N LEU A 172 5.01 -1.69 -13.70
CA LEU A 172 5.88 -2.87 -13.70
C LEU A 172 5.72 -3.72 -12.44
N ALA A 173 4.80 -3.37 -11.54
CA ALA A 173 4.70 -3.99 -10.22
C ALA A 173 6.09 -4.06 -9.54
N ALA A 174 6.74 -2.90 -9.44
CA ALA A 174 8.05 -2.75 -8.84
C ALA A 174 8.04 -2.90 -7.30
N TYR A 175 7.56 -4.05 -6.80
CA TYR A 175 7.51 -4.38 -5.37
C TYR A 175 8.87 -4.21 -4.69
N GLY A 176 8.89 -3.42 -3.62
CA GLY A 176 10.11 -3.02 -2.90
C GLY A 176 10.77 -1.72 -3.42
N ALA A 177 10.31 -1.14 -4.53
CA ALA A 177 10.76 0.18 -5.00
C ALA A 177 10.05 1.31 -4.24
N GLY A 178 10.50 1.58 -3.01
CA GLY A 178 9.83 2.49 -2.08
C GLY A 178 9.77 3.94 -2.54
N LEU A 179 10.80 4.46 -3.22
CA LEU A 179 10.79 5.85 -3.70
C LEU A 179 9.78 6.05 -4.83
N LEU A 180 9.70 5.09 -5.77
CA LEU A 180 8.66 5.03 -6.79
C LEU A 180 7.28 4.97 -6.12
N ALA A 181 7.10 4.08 -5.14
CA ALA A 181 5.83 3.92 -4.44
C ALA A 181 5.37 5.21 -3.74
N GLY A 182 6.29 5.87 -3.01
CA GLY A 182 6.00 7.13 -2.33
C GLY A 182 5.56 8.24 -3.29
N ARG A 183 6.24 8.38 -4.43
CA ARG A 183 5.87 9.36 -5.47
C ARG A 183 4.53 9.03 -6.12
N ALA A 184 4.27 7.76 -6.42
CA ALA A 184 3.00 7.31 -6.99
C ALA A 184 1.81 7.57 -6.05
N ILE A 185 1.99 7.36 -4.74
CA ILE A 185 0.99 7.68 -3.71
C ILE A 185 0.69 9.18 -3.68
N LEU A 186 1.71 10.04 -3.61
CA LEU A 186 1.49 11.49 -3.57
C LEU A 186 0.84 11.99 -4.86
N ASP A 187 1.22 11.43 -6.00
CA ASP A 187 0.60 11.76 -7.28
C ASP A 187 -0.82 11.22 -7.44
N SER A 188 -1.16 10.09 -6.79
CA SER A 188 -2.55 9.63 -6.73
C SER A 188 -3.38 10.58 -5.89
N VAL A 189 -2.84 11.11 -4.78
CA VAL A 189 -3.51 12.16 -4.00
C VAL A 189 -3.75 13.41 -4.84
N ARG A 190 -2.76 13.89 -5.61
CA ARG A 190 -2.95 15.00 -6.57
C ARG A 190 -4.03 14.70 -7.60
N ALA A 191 -4.02 13.50 -8.18
CA ALA A 191 -5.00 13.07 -9.17
C ALA A 191 -6.41 13.05 -8.58
N VAL A 192 -6.55 12.51 -7.36
CA VAL A 192 -7.83 12.46 -6.65
C VAL A 192 -8.31 13.87 -6.35
N LEU A 193 -7.49 14.72 -5.75
CA LEU A 193 -7.83 16.13 -5.43
C LEU A 193 -8.30 16.93 -6.65
N LYS A 194 -7.74 16.68 -7.84
CA LYS A 194 -8.15 17.33 -9.09
C LYS A 194 -9.47 16.79 -9.65
N SER A 195 -9.85 15.57 -9.31
CA SER A 195 -11.03 14.86 -9.82
C SER A 195 -12.09 14.55 -8.75
N VAL A 196 -11.98 15.12 -7.54
CA VAL A 196 -12.91 14.86 -6.44
C VAL A 196 -14.38 15.13 -6.80
N GLY A 197 -14.64 16.12 -7.65
CA GLY A 197 -15.99 16.41 -8.15
C GLY A 197 -16.58 15.27 -8.99
N ASP A 198 -15.75 14.59 -9.79
CA ASP A 198 -16.15 13.42 -10.57
C ASP A 198 -16.51 12.23 -9.67
N PHE A 199 -15.88 12.16 -8.49
CA PHE A 199 -16.12 11.12 -7.47
C PHE A 199 -17.25 11.45 -6.49
N GLY A 200 -18.01 12.52 -6.76
CA GLY A 200 -19.13 12.95 -5.91
C GLY A 200 -18.71 13.53 -4.57
N PHE A 201 -17.46 13.98 -4.42
CA PHE A 201 -17.01 14.63 -3.19
C PHE A 201 -17.65 16.03 -3.06
N PRO A 202 -18.27 16.36 -1.91
CA PRO A 202 -19.17 17.51 -1.82
C PRO A 202 -18.48 18.88 -1.74
N SER A 203 -17.22 18.95 -1.31
CA SER A 203 -16.54 20.23 -1.10
C SER A 203 -15.02 20.12 -1.34
N PRO A 204 -14.56 20.28 -2.58
CA PRO A 204 -13.14 20.15 -2.95
C PRO A 204 -12.19 21.03 -2.12
N ASP A 205 -12.63 22.26 -1.80
CA ASP A 205 -11.85 23.23 -1.01
C ASP A 205 -11.65 22.80 0.47
N LEU A 206 -12.43 21.83 0.94
CA LEU A 206 -12.35 21.28 2.30
C LEU A 206 -11.79 19.84 2.31
N ALA A 207 -11.28 19.36 1.18
CA ALA A 207 -10.73 18.02 1.10
C ALA A 207 -9.54 17.87 2.06
N LYS A 208 -9.61 16.86 2.92
CA LYS A 208 -8.50 16.43 3.77
C LYS A 208 -8.13 15.03 3.37
N VAL A 209 -6.83 14.76 3.30
CA VAL A 209 -6.29 13.48 2.91
C VAL A 209 -5.44 12.93 4.04
N ALA A 210 -5.75 11.73 4.49
CA ALA A 210 -4.87 10.96 5.37
C ALA A 210 -4.38 9.73 4.63
N MET A 211 -3.17 9.28 4.94
CA MET A 211 -2.58 8.07 4.36
C MET A 211 -2.60 6.93 5.38
N TRP A 212 -2.81 5.69 4.93
CA TRP A 212 -2.70 4.53 5.80
C TRP A 212 -2.21 3.30 5.05
N GLY A 213 -1.19 2.64 5.58
CA GLY A 213 -0.78 1.33 5.13
C GLY A 213 -0.32 0.44 6.28
N TYR A 214 -0.36 -0.87 6.02
CA TYR A 214 0.18 -1.92 6.89
C TYR A 214 1.23 -2.76 6.14
N SER A 215 2.23 -3.29 6.85
CA SER A 215 3.30 -4.12 6.28
C SER A 215 4.04 -3.39 5.13
N ASN A 216 4.21 -3.99 3.95
CA ASN A 216 4.80 -3.28 2.80
C ASN A 216 4.03 -2.00 2.41
N GLY A 217 2.71 -2.00 2.57
CA GLY A 217 1.90 -0.80 2.39
C GLY A 217 2.26 0.32 3.37
N ALA A 218 2.68 -0.03 4.59
CA ALA A 218 3.21 0.93 5.56
C ALA A 218 4.57 1.47 5.14
N THR A 219 5.45 0.62 4.59
CA THR A 219 6.73 1.06 4.01
C THR A 219 6.48 2.07 2.88
N ALA A 220 5.58 1.77 1.94
CA ALA A 220 5.20 2.71 0.87
C ALA A 220 4.61 4.02 1.43
N THR A 221 3.77 3.93 2.47
CA THR A 221 3.21 5.10 3.17
C THR A 221 4.30 5.96 3.82
N GLN A 222 5.31 5.32 4.43
CA GLN A 222 6.43 5.99 5.07
C GLN A 222 7.31 6.71 4.04
N PHE A 223 7.60 6.08 2.90
CA PHE A 223 8.28 6.75 1.78
C PHE A 223 7.49 7.95 1.27
N ALA A 224 6.16 7.83 1.09
CA ALA A 224 5.31 8.94 0.70
C ALA A 224 5.37 10.09 1.72
N ALA A 225 5.31 9.78 3.02
CA ALA A 225 5.40 10.78 4.08
C ALA A 225 6.76 11.49 4.09
N GLU A 226 7.87 10.76 3.94
CA GLU A 226 9.22 11.33 3.92
C GLU A 226 9.45 12.30 2.77
N VAL A 227 8.99 11.96 1.57
CA VAL A 227 9.23 12.78 0.37
C VAL A 227 8.18 13.86 0.17
N ALA A 228 7.08 13.86 0.92
CA ALA A 228 5.97 14.80 0.74
C ALA A 228 6.43 16.26 0.71
N GLY A 229 7.20 16.71 1.72
CA GLY A 229 7.63 18.11 1.81
C GLY A 229 8.56 18.58 0.68
N THR A 230 9.27 17.67 0.01
CA THR A 230 10.20 18.02 -1.09
C THR A 230 9.63 17.72 -2.48
N TYR A 231 8.90 16.62 -2.64
CA TYR A 231 8.34 16.15 -3.91
C TYR A 231 6.94 16.72 -4.18
N ALA A 232 6.15 16.91 -3.12
CA ALA A 232 4.78 17.38 -3.21
C ALA A 232 4.40 18.44 -2.16
N PRO A 233 5.15 19.55 -2.05
CA PRO A 233 4.83 20.63 -1.11
C PRO A 233 3.46 21.28 -1.39
N ASP A 234 2.95 21.17 -2.62
CA ASP A 234 1.58 21.58 -2.97
C ASP A 234 0.50 20.79 -2.23
N LEU A 235 0.82 19.62 -1.67
CA LEU A 235 -0.09 18.78 -0.90
C LEU A 235 -0.10 19.07 0.60
N ASP A 236 0.84 19.87 1.12
CA ASP A 236 0.91 20.20 2.55
C ASP A 236 -0.43 20.71 3.16
N PRO A 237 -1.25 21.55 2.49
CA PRO A 237 -2.53 21.96 3.07
C PRO A 237 -3.60 20.86 3.10
N TYR A 238 -3.40 19.76 2.36
CA TYR A 238 -4.36 18.66 2.24
C TYR A 238 -3.99 17.44 3.08
N LEU A 239 -2.69 17.16 3.26
CA LEU A 239 -2.20 15.99 3.99
C LEU A 239 -2.27 16.20 5.50
N VAL A 240 -3.28 15.62 6.15
CA VAL A 240 -3.56 15.84 7.58
C VAL A 240 -2.94 14.79 8.50
N GLY A 241 -2.43 13.68 7.95
CA GLY A 241 -1.66 12.70 8.72
C GLY A 241 -1.41 11.38 7.98
N ALA A 242 -0.54 10.55 8.53
CA ALA A 242 -0.23 9.22 8.00
C ALA A 242 -0.20 8.16 9.11
N ALA A 243 -0.88 7.04 8.91
CA ALA A 243 -0.81 5.86 9.77
C ALA A 243 0.08 4.79 9.11
N VAL A 244 1.08 4.31 9.85
CA VAL A 244 2.15 3.43 9.36
C VAL A 244 2.25 2.22 10.30
N GLY A 245 1.70 1.09 9.88
CA GLY A 245 1.60 -0.11 10.71
C GLY A 245 2.55 -1.24 10.30
N GLY A 246 3.35 -1.77 11.22
CA GLY A 246 4.20 -2.96 10.95
C GLY A 246 5.17 -2.78 9.79
N GLN A 247 5.68 -1.57 9.58
CA GLN A 247 6.56 -1.24 8.45
C GLN A 247 7.83 -2.10 8.40
N ILE A 248 8.25 -2.43 7.18
CA ILE A 248 9.58 -2.96 6.90
C ILE A 248 10.52 -1.76 6.71
N VAL A 249 11.37 -1.49 7.70
CA VAL A 249 12.21 -0.28 7.71
C VAL A 249 13.38 -0.40 6.75
N ASN A 250 14.00 -1.58 6.67
CA ASN A 250 15.20 -1.85 5.87
C ASN A 250 15.18 -3.28 5.31
N VAL A 251 14.96 -3.41 4.00
CA VAL A 251 14.88 -4.72 3.33
C VAL A 251 16.20 -5.50 3.35
N SER A 252 17.35 -4.85 3.50
CA SER A 252 18.65 -5.53 3.66
C SER A 252 18.75 -6.30 4.98
N VAL A 253 18.04 -5.83 6.01
CA VAL A 253 17.93 -6.52 7.31
C VAL A 253 16.82 -7.57 7.25
N SER A 254 15.65 -7.21 6.70
CA SER A 254 14.48 -8.08 6.68
C SER A 254 14.59 -9.24 5.70
N GLY A 255 15.13 -9.04 4.51
CA GLY A 255 15.21 -10.05 3.45
C GLY A 255 15.79 -11.40 3.92
N PRO A 256 16.99 -11.42 4.53
CA PRO A 256 17.57 -12.64 5.09
C PRO A 256 16.73 -13.32 6.18
N LEU A 257 15.88 -12.57 6.90
CA LEU A 257 14.99 -13.14 7.91
C LEU A 257 13.82 -13.91 7.29
N LEU A 258 13.46 -13.66 6.03
CA LEU A 258 12.34 -14.33 5.35
C LEU A 258 12.75 -15.67 4.74
N ASN A 259 14.05 -15.85 4.46
CA ASN A 259 14.59 -17.03 3.81
C ASN A 259 14.28 -18.33 4.57
N GLY A 260 13.84 -19.37 3.87
CA GLY A 260 13.52 -20.68 4.47
C GLY A 260 12.29 -20.68 5.39
N LYS A 261 11.56 -19.57 5.50
CA LYS A 261 10.32 -19.47 6.27
C LYS A 261 9.09 -19.60 5.37
N ASP A 262 7.91 -19.66 5.97
CA ASP A 262 6.64 -19.69 5.25
C ASP A 262 6.32 -18.41 4.47
N VAL A 263 7.16 -17.39 4.59
CA VAL A 263 7.09 -16.11 3.86
C VAL A 263 8.23 -15.91 2.84
N ALA A 264 8.98 -16.96 2.52
CA ALA A 264 10.12 -16.88 1.59
C ALA A 264 9.74 -16.36 0.18
N GLY A 265 8.48 -16.52 -0.24
CA GLY A 265 7.98 -15.93 -1.50
C GLY A 265 8.10 -14.41 -1.57
N LEU A 266 7.99 -13.70 -0.43
CA LEU A 266 8.17 -12.25 -0.38
C LEU A 266 9.58 -11.83 -0.78
N LEU A 267 10.60 -12.61 -0.39
CA LEU A 267 11.98 -12.33 -0.76
C LEU A 267 12.20 -12.49 -2.28
N ILE A 268 11.60 -13.53 -2.89
CA ILE A 268 11.66 -13.71 -4.35
C ILE A 268 10.93 -12.56 -5.07
N GLN A 269 9.71 -12.23 -4.64
CA GLN A 269 8.96 -11.11 -5.20
C GLN A 269 9.75 -9.81 -5.08
N GLY A 270 10.34 -9.54 -3.91
CA GLY A 270 11.10 -8.32 -3.63
C GLY A 270 12.31 -8.18 -4.55
N LEU A 271 13.10 -9.24 -4.71
CA LEU A 271 14.25 -9.24 -5.62
C LEU A 271 13.84 -8.99 -7.08
N ILE A 272 12.69 -9.53 -7.50
CA ILE A 272 12.17 -9.30 -8.86
C ILE A 272 11.65 -7.88 -9.02
N GLY A 273 10.82 -7.41 -8.09
CA GLY A 273 10.15 -6.12 -8.15
C GLY A 273 11.10 -4.94 -8.00
N ILE A 274 12.00 -4.97 -7.02
CA ILE A 274 12.91 -3.84 -6.74
C ILE A 274 13.90 -3.60 -7.89
N THR A 275 14.17 -4.62 -8.70
CA THR A 275 15.03 -4.53 -9.89
C THR A 275 14.26 -4.13 -11.16
N ALA A 276 12.92 -4.01 -11.13
CA ALA A 276 12.11 -3.85 -12.34
C ALA A 276 12.40 -2.55 -13.12
N ILE A 277 12.75 -1.47 -12.42
CA ILE A 277 13.13 -0.17 -13.02
C ILE A 277 14.66 0.07 -13.02
N TYR A 278 15.45 -0.98 -12.75
CA TYR A 278 16.91 -0.92 -12.61
C TYR A 278 17.57 -1.94 -13.54
N PRO A 279 17.80 -1.62 -14.83
CA PRO A 279 18.25 -2.58 -15.84
C PRO A 279 19.55 -3.30 -15.49
N ASP A 280 20.54 -2.60 -14.93
CA ASP A 280 21.84 -3.18 -14.59
C ASP A 280 21.71 -4.19 -13.44
N GLN A 281 20.99 -3.83 -12.38
CA GLN A 281 20.67 -4.71 -11.25
C GLN A 281 19.83 -5.90 -11.69
N ARG A 282 18.88 -5.68 -12.62
CA ARG A 282 18.05 -6.75 -13.19
C ARG A 282 18.88 -7.73 -13.98
N GLN A 283 19.74 -7.25 -14.87
CA GLN A 283 20.65 -8.10 -15.65
C GLN A 283 21.59 -8.86 -14.74
N TYR A 284 22.14 -8.21 -13.73
CA TYR A 284 22.99 -8.85 -12.74
C TYR A 284 22.24 -9.96 -11.99
N LEU A 285 21.08 -9.67 -11.40
CA LEU A 285 20.22 -10.66 -10.73
C LEU A 285 20.02 -11.90 -11.62
N LEU A 286 19.59 -11.69 -12.87
CA LEU A 286 19.35 -12.78 -13.82
C LEU A 286 20.62 -13.59 -14.13
N SER A 287 21.77 -12.93 -14.25
CA SER A 287 23.06 -13.58 -14.53
C SER A 287 23.54 -14.49 -13.39
N ARG A 288 23.00 -14.30 -12.18
CA ARG A 288 23.37 -15.05 -10.98
C ARG A 288 22.43 -16.20 -10.66
N LEU A 289 21.30 -16.34 -11.36
CA LEU A 289 20.37 -17.45 -11.15
C LEU A 289 20.90 -18.75 -11.77
N LYS A 290 20.69 -19.88 -11.09
CA LYS A 290 21.05 -21.22 -11.61
C LYS A 290 20.21 -21.52 -12.87
N PRO A 291 20.81 -22.02 -13.96
CA PRO A 291 20.07 -22.29 -15.20
C PRO A 291 19.27 -23.59 -15.17
N SER A 292 19.53 -24.49 -14.22
CA SER A 292 18.91 -25.81 -14.14
C SER A 292 18.84 -26.32 -12.70
N GLY A 293 18.15 -27.44 -12.47
CA GLY A 293 17.85 -27.98 -11.14
C GLY A 293 16.48 -27.54 -10.63
N PRO A 294 16.07 -27.97 -9.42
CA PRO A 294 14.77 -27.62 -8.85
C PRO A 294 14.67 -26.12 -8.48
N TYR A 295 15.77 -25.49 -8.07
CA TYR A 295 15.86 -24.06 -7.77
C TYR A 295 16.56 -23.34 -8.93
N ASN A 296 15.85 -23.18 -10.05
CA ASN A 296 16.40 -22.57 -11.27
C ASN A 296 15.74 -21.21 -11.60
N SER A 297 16.30 -20.52 -12.59
CA SER A 297 15.83 -19.20 -13.02
C SER A 297 14.38 -19.18 -13.50
N SER A 298 13.91 -20.21 -14.22
CA SER A 298 12.51 -20.31 -14.65
C SER A 298 11.56 -20.40 -13.46
N GLU A 299 11.92 -21.21 -12.46
CA GLU A 299 11.14 -21.36 -11.23
C GLU A 299 11.14 -20.07 -10.40
N PHE A 300 12.29 -19.42 -10.23
CA PHE A 300 12.39 -18.12 -9.56
C PHE A 300 11.51 -17.07 -10.25
N LEU A 301 11.55 -17.01 -11.58
CA LEU A 301 10.82 -16.03 -12.39
C LEU A 301 9.34 -16.34 -12.56
N SER A 302 8.87 -17.54 -12.20
CA SER A 302 7.44 -17.88 -12.20
C SER A 302 6.62 -16.96 -11.27
N ALA A 303 7.26 -16.41 -10.23
CA ALA A 303 6.70 -15.44 -9.30
C ALA A 303 6.09 -14.20 -9.98
N ARG A 304 6.59 -13.81 -11.17
CA ARG A 304 6.07 -12.68 -11.97
C ARG A 304 4.62 -12.85 -12.44
N SER A 305 4.09 -14.07 -12.34
CA SER A 305 2.71 -14.42 -12.73
C SER A 305 1.84 -14.81 -11.54
N MET A 306 2.35 -14.62 -10.31
CA MET A 306 1.71 -15.01 -9.07
C MET A 306 1.28 -13.78 -8.28
N SER A 307 0.08 -13.80 -7.74
CA SER A 307 -0.28 -12.87 -6.65
C SER A 307 0.63 -13.06 -5.43
N GLY A 308 0.60 -12.12 -4.48
CA GLY A 308 1.34 -12.25 -3.23
C GLY A 308 1.02 -13.57 -2.50
N LEU A 309 -0.25 -13.99 -2.51
CA LEU A 309 -0.65 -15.29 -1.92
C LEU A 309 0.06 -16.45 -2.58
N GLU A 310 -0.07 -16.50 -3.90
CA GLU A 310 0.35 -17.66 -4.67
C GLU A 310 1.85 -17.81 -4.51
N SER A 311 2.59 -16.70 -4.51
CA SER A 311 4.00 -16.68 -4.19
C SER A 311 4.29 -17.20 -2.77
N LEU A 312 3.57 -16.73 -1.75
CA LEU A 312 3.72 -17.21 -0.37
C LEU A 312 3.48 -18.72 -0.25
N LEU A 313 2.43 -19.24 -0.88
CA LEU A 313 2.10 -20.66 -0.83
C LEU A 313 3.08 -21.53 -1.64
N HIS A 314 3.49 -21.03 -2.79
CA HIS A 314 4.35 -21.75 -3.74
C HIS A 314 5.81 -21.84 -3.25
N PHE A 315 6.37 -20.73 -2.77
CA PHE A 315 7.75 -20.67 -2.29
C PHE A 315 7.90 -20.90 -0.78
N LYS A 316 6.84 -21.34 -0.11
CA LYS A 316 6.82 -21.59 1.33
C LYS A 316 7.97 -22.50 1.76
N TYR A 317 8.74 -22.07 2.76
CA TYR A 317 9.90 -22.77 3.33
C TYR A 317 11.06 -23.05 2.38
N GLN A 318 11.05 -22.50 1.17
CA GLN A 318 12.17 -22.66 0.25
C GLN A 318 13.35 -21.79 0.69
N ASP A 319 14.56 -22.32 0.50
CA ASP A 319 15.79 -21.53 0.63
C ASP A 319 16.00 -20.75 -0.67
N VAL A 320 15.70 -19.46 -0.64
CA VAL A 320 15.81 -18.56 -1.79
C VAL A 320 17.26 -18.46 -2.28
N TRP A 321 18.24 -18.66 -1.39
CA TRP A 321 19.64 -18.62 -1.76
C TRP A 321 20.05 -19.80 -2.65
N GLU A 322 19.30 -20.90 -2.63
CA GLU A 322 19.53 -22.03 -3.54
C GLU A 322 19.22 -21.70 -5.00
N TYR A 323 18.54 -20.61 -5.31
CA TYR A 323 18.33 -20.17 -6.68
C TYR A 323 19.58 -19.51 -7.30
N PHE A 324 20.55 -19.09 -6.50
CA PHE A 324 21.72 -18.34 -6.93
C PHE A 324 22.95 -19.25 -7.09
N ILE A 325 23.76 -18.99 -8.12
CA ILE A 325 25.00 -19.75 -8.42
C ILE A 325 25.99 -19.67 -7.25
N GLY A 326 26.18 -18.46 -6.69
CA GLY A 326 27.04 -18.19 -5.54
C GLY A 326 26.32 -18.17 -4.20
N GLY A 327 25.03 -18.51 -4.15
CA GLY A 327 24.20 -18.40 -2.95
C GLY A 327 23.94 -16.95 -2.53
N ARG A 328 23.68 -16.74 -1.23
CA ARG A 328 23.36 -15.42 -0.64
C ARG A 328 24.33 -14.28 -1.03
N PRO A 329 25.67 -14.47 -1.10
CA PRO A 329 26.58 -13.41 -1.50
C PRO A 329 26.26 -12.76 -2.85
N ASP A 330 25.60 -13.47 -3.78
CA ASP A 330 25.18 -12.90 -5.06
C ASP A 330 24.05 -11.87 -4.91
N ALA A 331 23.25 -11.92 -3.84
CA ALA A 331 22.22 -10.93 -3.55
C ALA A 331 22.73 -9.75 -2.71
N GLU A 332 23.94 -9.84 -2.16
CA GLU A 332 24.52 -8.87 -1.20
C GLU A 332 25.76 -8.14 -1.75
N VAL A 333 25.97 -8.18 -3.07
CA VAL A 333 27.00 -7.35 -3.70
C VAL A 333 26.64 -5.86 -3.61
N PRO A 334 27.64 -4.95 -3.64
CA PRO A 334 27.41 -3.51 -3.55
C PRO A 334 26.31 -2.99 -4.49
N LEU A 335 26.31 -3.47 -5.74
CA LEU A 335 25.31 -3.11 -6.75
C LEU A 335 23.86 -3.37 -6.29
N MET A 336 23.62 -4.43 -5.53
CA MET A 336 22.30 -4.80 -5.01
C MET A 336 22.03 -4.13 -3.66
N THR A 337 23.02 -4.08 -2.75
CA THR A 337 22.83 -3.44 -1.44
C THR A 337 22.62 -1.93 -1.56
N ASP A 338 23.26 -1.27 -2.53
CA ASP A 338 23.03 0.15 -2.81
C ASP A 338 21.59 0.38 -3.28
N LEU A 339 21.08 -0.51 -4.15
CA LEU A 339 19.67 -0.50 -4.56
C LEU A 339 18.74 -0.70 -3.35
N PHE A 340 19.00 -1.70 -2.50
CA PHE A 340 18.19 -1.97 -1.31
C PHE A 340 18.19 -0.81 -0.32
N ASN A 341 19.33 -0.14 -0.13
CA ASN A 341 19.43 1.04 0.73
C ASN A 341 18.72 2.26 0.14
N HIS A 342 18.72 2.41 -1.19
CA HIS A 342 18.05 3.52 -1.87
C HIS A 342 16.54 3.33 -1.92
N GLU A 343 16.07 2.15 -2.31
CA GLU A 343 14.66 1.86 -2.58
C GLU A 343 13.93 1.18 -1.42
N GLY A 344 14.63 0.38 -0.63
CA GLY A 344 14.03 -0.48 0.40
C GLY A 344 14.40 -0.10 1.83
N ALA A 345 15.01 1.06 2.04
CA ALA A 345 15.28 1.60 3.38
C ALA A 345 14.66 2.98 3.58
N THR A 346 13.75 3.06 4.55
CA THR A 346 13.10 4.32 4.98
C THR A 346 14.04 5.16 5.84
N GLY A 347 13.71 6.44 5.98
CA GLY A 347 14.43 7.45 6.76
C GLY A 347 15.51 8.17 5.98
N ASN A 348 15.66 7.90 4.68
CA ASN A 348 16.77 8.40 3.86
C ASN A 348 16.38 9.53 2.91
N HIS A 349 15.08 9.76 2.70
CA HIS A 349 14.61 10.66 1.62
C HIS A 349 13.98 11.96 2.10
N GLY A 350 13.74 12.09 3.40
CA GLY A 350 13.21 13.31 3.99
C GLY A 350 12.63 13.10 5.38
N THR A 351 11.82 14.05 5.82
CA THR A 351 11.15 14.03 7.13
C THR A 351 9.68 14.38 6.90
N PRO A 352 8.73 13.59 7.45
CA PRO A 352 7.30 13.88 7.32
C PRO A 352 6.93 15.31 7.74
N SER A 353 6.18 16.02 6.87
CA SER A 353 5.64 17.37 7.15
C SER A 353 4.28 17.35 7.88
N MET A 354 3.69 16.16 8.03
CA MET A 354 2.40 15.92 8.69
C MET A 354 2.56 15.06 9.95
N PRO A 355 1.56 15.00 10.85
CA PRO A 355 1.55 14.05 11.94
C PRO A 355 1.57 12.60 11.45
N VAL A 356 2.43 11.76 12.04
CA VAL A 356 2.52 10.33 11.70
C VAL A 356 2.21 9.49 12.93
N PHE A 357 1.32 8.51 12.77
CA PHE A 357 1.10 7.46 13.74
C PHE A 357 1.80 6.18 13.30
N ILE A 358 2.87 5.82 13.99
CA ILE A 358 3.60 4.57 13.75
C ILE A 358 3.16 3.57 14.81
N TYR A 359 2.74 2.38 14.39
CA TYR A 359 2.40 1.29 15.31
C TYR A 359 3.03 -0.02 14.85
N THR A 360 3.62 -0.75 15.79
CA THR A 360 4.32 -2.00 15.50
C THR A 360 4.28 -2.92 16.71
N VAL A 361 4.68 -4.18 16.52
CA VAL A 361 4.85 -5.18 17.58
C VAL A 361 6.32 -5.40 17.88
N VAL A 362 6.65 -5.58 19.15
CA VAL A 362 8.03 -5.77 19.61
C VAL A 362 8.63 -7.07 19.06
N ASP A 363 7.86 -8.15 19.06
CA ASP A 363 8.29 -9.48 18.61
C ASP A 363 7.99 -9.73 17.12
N ASP A 364 8.17 -8.71 16.28
CA ASP A 364 8.02 -8.83 14.83
C ASP A 364 9.20 -9.62 14.23
N ALA A 365 8.90 -10.79 13.67
CA ALA A 365 9.91 -11.69 13.10
C ALA A 365 10.33 -11.34 11.65
N MET A 366 9.72 -10.32 11.03
CA MET A 366 10.07 -9.81 9.70
C MET A 366 10.81 -8.46 9.79
N SER A 367 10.43 -7.61 10.74
CA SER A 367 11.00 -6.26 10.91
C SER A 367 11.41 -6.04 12.36
N PRO A 368 12.69 -6.27 12.71
CA PRO A 368 13.16 -6.12 14.08
C PRO A 368 12.83 -4.74 14.65
N ILE A 369 12.32 -4.71 15.88
CA ILE A 369 11.86 -3.48 16.54
C ILE A 369 12.93 -2.38 16.58
N ASP A 370 14.19 -2.78 16.72
CA ASP A 370 15.36 -1.89 16.77
C ASP A 370 15.47 -1.00 15.52
N GLU A 371 15.05 -1.50 14.35
CA GLU A 371 15.05 -0.70 13.11
C GLU A 371 13.98 0.40 13.17
N SER A 372 12.79 0.09 13.70
CA SER A 372 11.74 1.08 13.93
C SER A 372 12.15 2.12 15.00
N ASP A 373 12.73 1.68 16.11
CA ASP A 373 13.22 2.57 17.17
C ASP A 373 14.26 3.56 16.61
N LYS A 374 15.20 3.10 15.79
CA LYS A 374 16.21 3.96 15.13
C LYS A 374 15.59 4.94 14.15
N LEU A 375 14.66 4.48 13.30
CA LEU A 375 13.98 5.34 12.34
C LEU A 375 13.21 6.46 13.05
N VAL A 376 12.39 6.09 14.04
CA VAL A 376 11.61 7.07 14.82
C VAL A 376 12.55 8.06 15.50
N THR A 377 13.61 7.59 16.16
CA THR A 377 14.61 8.47 16.80
C THR A 377 15.20 9.47 15.80
N LYS A 378 15.59 9.00 14.61
CA LYS A 378 16.13 9.83 13.53
C LYS A 378 15.15 10.91 13.08
N LEU A 379 13.92 10.53 12.73
CA LEU A 379 12.90 11.47 12.23
C LEU A 379 12.48 12.47 13.30
N CYS A 380 12.38 12.05 14.56
CA CYS A 380 12.11 12.93 15.69
C CYS A 380 13.21 13.97 15.90
N ALA A 381 14.47 13.57 15.77
CA ALA A 381 15.61 14.50 15.84
C ALA A 381 15.62 15.51 14.66
N GLN A 382 14.97 15.18 13.55
CA GLN A 382 14.77 16.06 12.39
C GLN A 382 13.50 16.94 12.49
N GLY A 383 12.71 16.81 13.57
CA GLY A 383 11.54 17.64 13.82
C GLY A 383 10.20 17.05 13.39
N ALA A 384 10.14 15.76 13.08
CA ALA A 384 8.87 15.09 12.78
C ALA A 384 7.89 15.15 13.96
N ASN A 385 6.58 15.08 13.66
CA ASN A 385 5.53 14.89 14.65
C ASN A 385 5.06 13.43 14.64
N ILE A 386 5.48 12.62 15.61
CA ILE A 386 5.24 11.16 15.60
C ILE A 386 4.61 10.70 16.90
N LEU A 387 3.47 10.01 16.80
CA LEU A 387 3.00 9.11 17.85
C LEU A 387 3.47 7.70 17.51
N TYR A 388 4.27 7.09 18.40
CA TYR A 388 4.85 5.77 18.18
C TYR A 388 4.37 4.77 19.23
N HIS A 389 3.61 3.78 18.80
CA HIS A 389 3.11 2.69 19.64
C HIS A 389 3.88 1.39 19.40
N ARG A 390 4.35 0.78 20.48
CA ARG A 390 5.01 -0.52 20.49
C ARG A 390 4.15 -1.51 21.26
N ASN A 391 3.58 -2.50 20.59
CA ASN A 391 2.77 -3.52 21.23
C ASN A 391 3.62 -4.73 21.62
N SER A 392 3.47 -5.23 22.84
CA SER A 392 4.19 -6.40 23.35
C SER A 392 3.43 -7.73 23.14
N ARG A 393 2.34 -7.72 22.36
CA ARG A 393 1.46 -8.87 22.13
C ARG A 393 1.20 -9.08 20.65
N GLY A 394 1.22 -10.35 20.24
CA GLY A 394 1.04 -10.76 18.85
C GLY A 394 2.38 -10.94 18.13
N GLY A 395 2.30 -10.98 16.81
CA GLY A 395 3.44 -10.90 15.88
C GLY A 395 3.02 -10.06 14.67
N HIS A 396 3.78 -10.09 13.58
CA HIS A 396 3.53 -9.22 12.42
C HIS A 396 2.07 -9.21 11.96
N ASN A 397 1.42 -10.37 11.79
CA ASN A 397 0.01 -10.43 11.39
C ASN A 397 -0.97 -10.13 12.54
N GLY A 398 -0.55 -10.35 13.79
CA GLY A 398 -1.37 -10.03 14.96
C GLY A 398 -1.54 -8.51 15.13
N GLU A 399 -0.50 -7.73 14.82
CA GLU A 399 -0.54 -6.27 14.96
C GLU A 399 -1.39 -5.59 13.88
N LEU A 400 -1.64 -6.25 12.75
CA LEU A 400 -2.63 -5.81 11.76
C LEU A 400 -4.01 -5.68 12.43
N THR A 401 -4.39 -6.67 13.23
CA THR A 401 -5.66 -6.66 13.98
C THR A 401 -5.58 -5.80 15.23
N ASN A 402 -4.51 -5.94 16.03
CA ASN A 402 -4.37 -5.27 17.32
C ASN A 402 -4.21 -3.75 17.20
N GLY A 403 -3.59 -3.27 16.12
CA GLY A 403 -3.36 -1.85 15.86
C GLY A 403 -4.51 -1.15 15.12
N ARG A 404 -5.41 -1.91 14.47
CA ARG A 404 -6.42 -1.37 13.55
C ARG A 404 -7.29 -0.28 14.15
N GLN A 405 -7.92 -0.54 15.31
CA GLN A 405 -8.77 0.46 15.94
C GLN A 405 -8.00 1.75 16.24
N ARG A 406 -6.75 1.62 16.72
CA ARG A 406 -5.91 2.79 17.03
C ARG A 406 -5.56 3.58 15.77
N ALA A 407 -5.30 2.90 14.66
CA ALA A 407 -5.08 3.54 13.37
C ALA A 407 -6.34 4.29 12.92
N LEU A 408 -7.53 3.67 13.00
CA LEU A 408 -8.80 4.32 12.68
C LEU A 408 -9.15 5.48 13.61
N ASP A 409 -8.81 5.38 14.89
CA ASP A 409 -9.00 6.45 15.87
C ASP A 409 -8.08 7.65 15.53
N PHE A 410 -6.85 7.39 15.12
CA PHE A 410 -5.91 8.42 14.68
C PHE A 410 -6.41 9.08 13.40
N LEU A 411 -6.81 8.28 12.41
CA LEU A 411 -7.38 8.75 11.15
C LEU A 411 -8.64 9.59 11.40
N GLY A 412 -9.52 9.16 12.29
CA GLY A 412 -10.70 9.94 12.70
C GLY A 412 -10.35 11.23 13.44
N THR A 413 -9.24 11.24 14.18
CA THR A 413 -8.73 12.47 14.79
C THR A 413 -8.30 13.49 13.74
N VAL A 414 -7.54 13.07 12.72
CA VAL A 414 -7.00 13.99 11.71
C VAL A 414 -7.99 14.36 10.60
N LEU A 415 -8.82 13.40 10.16
CA LEU A 415 -9.82 13.63 9.11
C LEU A 415 -11.06 14.35 9.67
N ASP A 416 -11.64 13.83 10.75
CA ASP A 416 -12.92 14.32 11.29
C ASP A 416 -12.77 15.32 12.44
N GLY A 417 -11.55 15.50 12.98
CA GLY A 417 -11.34 16.32 14.19
C GLY A 417 -11.88 15.68 15.48
N LYS A 418 -12.19 14.37 15.47
CA LYS A 418 -12.70 13.65 16.64
C LYS A 418 -11.60 13.52 17.69
N LYS A 419 -11.83 14.00 18.92
CA LYS A 419 -10.93 13.69 20.03
C LYS A 419 -11.20 12.26 20.50
N VAL A 420 -10.26 11.36 20.29
CA VAL A 420 -10.36 9.97 20.74
C VAL A 420 -9.38 9.71 21.89
N PRO A 421 -9.84 9.20 23.06
CA PRO A 421 -8.97 8.99 24.22
C PRO A 421 -7.81 8.00 24.00
N THR A 422 -7.94 7.11 23.02
CA THR A 422 -6.96 6.06 22.68
C THR A 422 -5.77 6.58 21.86
N VAL A 423 -5.84 7.83 21.37
CA VAL A 423 -4.82 8.44 20.52
C VAL A 423 -4.33 9.72 21.17
N ASN A 424 -3.17 9.63 21.81
CA ASN A 424 -2.51 10.76 22.45
C ASN A 424 -1.52 11.45 21.51
N LEU A 425 -1.98 11.87 20.33
CA LEU A 425 -1.14 12.53 19.33
C LEU A 425 -0.52 13.82 19.92
N PRO A 426 0.82 13.94 19.99
CA PRO A 426 1.45 15.17 20.44
C PRO A 426 1.12 16.32 19.47
N ALA A 427 0.95 17.53 20.01
CA ALA A 427 0.75 18.72 19.19
C ALA A 427 1.98 19.02 18.31
N THR A 428 3.17 18.75 18.84
CA THR A 428 4.47 18.89 18.17
C THR A 428 5.45 17.86 18.72
N GLY A 429 6.44 17.46 17.91
CA GLY A 429 7.48 16.52 18.32
C GLY A 429 6.96 15.10 18.47
N CYS A 430 7.69 14.26 19.20
CA CYS A 430 7.42 12.83 19.24
C CYS A 430 7.01 12.32 20.62
N ARG A 431 6.15 11.30 20.63
CA ARG A 431 5.70 10.57 21.82
C ARG A 431 5.77 9.07 21.58
N TRP A 432 6.37 8.36 22.53
CA TRP A 432 6.53 6.91 22.49
C TRP A 432 5.66 6.27 23.56
N GLU A 433 4.94 5.21 23.21
CA GLU A 433 4.12 4.44 24.13
C GLU A 433 4.34 2.94 23.95
N ASN A 434 4.70 2.26 25.04
CA ASN A 434 4.72 0.81 25.10
C ASN A 434 3.36 0.32 25.61
N LEU A 435 2.76 -0.59 24.86
CA LEU A 435 1.42 -1.12 25.11
C LEU A 435 1.49 -2.64 25.23
N THR A 436 0.55 -3.19 26.00
CA THR A 436 0.27 -4.63 26.04
C THR A 436 -1.19 -4.81 25.67
N TYR A 437 -1.45 -5.00 24.37
CA TYR A 437 -2.81 -5.04 23.84
C TYR A 437 -3.02 -6.21 22.90
N GLU A 438 -4.14 -6.91 23.06
CA GLU A 438 -4.59 -7.96 22.17
C GLU A 438 -6.07 -7.74 21.90
N GLN A 439 -6.44 -7.57 20.62
CA GLN A 439 -7.82 -7.33 20.22
C GLN A 439 -8.65 -8.58 20.54
N ASN A 440 -9.76 -8.39 21.25
CA ASN A 440 -10.74 -9.46 21.40
C ASN A 440 -11.40 -9.70 20.03
N PRO A 441 -11.30 -10.91 19.45
CA PRO A 441 -11.86 -11.21 18.13
C PRO A 441 -13.39 -11.09 18.07
N ASN A 442 -14.07 -11.06 19.23
CA ASN A 442 -15.51 -10.90 19.32
C ASN A 442 -15.96 -9.43 19.49
N THR A 443 -15.02 -8.50 19.64
CA THR A 443 -15.34 -7.07 19.78
C THR A 443 -15.22 -6.41 18.42
N PRO A 444 -16.32 -5.87 17.85
CA PRO A 444 -16.25 -5.18 16.58
C PRO A 444 -15.40 -3.91 16.70
N PHE A 445 -14.75 -3.52 15.61
CA PHE A 445 -14.15 -2.19 15.46
C PHE A 445 -15.29 -1.15 15.43
N VAL A 446 -15.17 -0.09 16.24
CA VAL A 446 -16.25 0.89 16.51
C VAL A 446 -15.94 2.22 15.85
#